data_AF-N9DI36-F1
#
_entry.id   AF-N9DI36-F1
#
_cell.length_a   1.000
_cell.length_b   1.000
_cell.length_c   1.000
_cell.angle_alpha   90.00
_cell.angle_beta   90.00
_cell.angle_gamma   90.00
#
_symmetry.space_group_name_H-M   'P 1'
#
loop_
_entity.id
_entity.type
_entity.pdbx_description
1 polymer ?
#
loop_
_entity_poly.entity_id
_entity_poly.type
_entity_poly.pdbx_seq_one_letter_code
_entity_poly.pdbx_strand_id
1 'polypeptide(L)'
;MGTRMTGMVFPFQGDIQEIKTMIYTWMQHEVEIIESYTTIRIELIHDNFVIIDNIDIFYSAYNHPELWQELVVDLPFNDWIIFFECVDSCDSYSYLIYKNNHEVRRMLQEEDEDLYFEGEVQDFEKVWLDFSIYYEHEYVENGKIKKEKITDPKFSLEHIEDHENYFKYYHITLKNQTMYHTRLARVLMVEMFEHFLGFDIIDGDCKVKQSLKIDYNTIPAYDRILKRAEKNDVPAQNELGMMYEQGHGIEQDIEKARYWYQKTANQNDHCGQLHLGLLFKAGKGVEKDLEQALQWISKAATNGNADALTVLGEMYELGEGVEQSFAEAAILYRKAAKQRHAVAPYKLGLMYEHGYGFAADIKMAMRWYYQAASHFNEDAQKRLDELRK
;
A
#
# COMPACT_ATOMS: atom_id res chain seq x y z
N MET A 1 8.49 18.07 -6.33
CA MET A 1 7.80 16.79 -6.04
C MET A 1 6.48 16.85 -6.77
N GLY A 2 6.30 16.02 -7.78
CA GLY A 2 5.02 15.93 -8.52
C GLY A 2 3.91 15.37 -7.64
N THR A 3 2.66 15.59 -8.04
CA THR A 3 1.52 14.92 -7.40
C THR A 3 1.54 13.46 -7.84
N ARG A 4 1.46 12.53 -6.89
CA ARG A 4 1.26 11.11 -7.17
C ARG A 4 -0.23 10.84 -7.08
N MET A 5 -0.80 10.24 -8.11
CA MET A 5 -2.18 9.77 -8.12
C MET A 5 -2.19 8.26 -8.27
N THR A 6 -2.92 7.58 -7.40
CA THR A 6 -2.94 6.12 -7.32
C THR A 6 -4.32 5.65 -6.95
N GLY A 7 -4.87 4.67 -7.65
CA GLY A 7 -6.15 4.10 -7.27
C GLY A 7 -6.87 3.43 -8.42
N MET A 8 -8.19 3.62 -8.53
CA MET A 8 -8.99 3.02 -9.58
C MET A 8 -10.01 3.97 -10.21
N VAL A 9 -10.40 3.68 -11.44
CA VAL A 9 -11.47 4.38 -12.16
C VAL A 9 -12.37 3.38 -12.90
N PHE A 10 -13.67 3.66 -12.89
CA PHE A 10 -14.69 2.81 -13.52
C PHE A 10 -15.93 3.64 -13.89
N PRO A 11 -16.73 3.19 -14.88
CA PRO A 11 -18.00 3.82 -15.19
C PRO A 11 -19.03 3.51 -14.09
N PHE A 12 -19.81 4.51 -13.69
CA PHE A 12 -20.82 4.40 -12.66
C PHE A 12 -21.99 5.34 -12.90
N GLN A 13 -23.21 4.80 -12.86
CA GLN A 13 -24.47 5.54 -12.93
C GLN A 13 -25.25 5.35 -11.62
N GLY A 14 -24.95 6.17 -10.61
CA GLY A 14 -25.62 6.09 -9.31
C GLY A 14 -25.17 7.17 -8.33
N ASP A 15 -25.48 6.98 -7.05
CA ASP A 15 -25.12 7.92 -5.98
C ASP A 15 -23.73 7.59 -5.41
N ILE A 16 -22.90 8.61 -5.16
CA ILE A 16 -21.61 8.46 -4.47
C ILE A 16 -21.76 7.76 -3.10
N GLN A 17 -22.95 7.80 -2.47
CA GLN A 17 -23.24 7.04 -1.24
C GLN A 17 -23.30 5.53 -1.45
N GLU A 18 -23.67 5.07 -2.65
CA GLU A 18 -23.64 3.64 -3.00
C GLU A 18 -22.20 3.17 -3.13
N ILE A 19 -21.34 3.96 -3.79
CA ILE A 19 -19.89 3.72 -3.86
C ILE A 19 -19.25 3.73 -2.47
N LYS A 20 -19.64 4.68 -1.61
CA LYS A 20 -19.21 4.71 -0.22
C LYS A 20 -19.58 3.42 0.51
N THR A 21 -20.82 2.94 0.34
CA THR A 21 -21.30 1.71 0.98
C THR A 21 -20.57 0.48 0.46
N MET A 22 -20.27 0.44 -0.84
CA MET A 22 -19.50 -0.61 -1.49
C MET A 22 -18.05 -0.66 -0.98
N ILE A 23 -17.35 0.47 -0.97
CA ILE A 23 -16.00 0.58 -0.38
C ILE A 23 -16.02 0.15 1.09
N TYR A 24 -17.07 0.51 1.84
CA TYR A 24 -17.24 0.03 3.21
C TYR A 24 -17.41 -1.48 3.28
N THR A 25 -18.16 -2.11 2.38
CA THR A 25 -18.30 -3.57 2.33
C THR A 25 -16.95 -4.23 2.01
N TRP A 26 -16.18 -3.68 1.06
CA TRP A 26 -14.84 -4.18 0.71
C TRP A 26 -13.88 -4.10 1.90
N MET A 27 -13.81 -2.93 2.54
CA MET A 27 -13.04 -2.71 3.78
C MET A 27 -13.44 -3.66 4.93
N GLN A 28 -14.66 -4.17 4.92
CA GLN A 28 -15.18 -5.04 5.98
C GLN A 28 -14.90 -6.53 5.75
N HIS A 29 -14.74 -6.94 4.50
CA HIS A 29 -14.55 -8.33 4.11
C HIS A 29 -13.08 -8.69 3.89
N GLU A 30 -12.25 -7.72 3.51
CA GLU A 30 -10.86 -7.98 3.10
C GLU A 30 -9.87 -7.04 3.80
N VAL A 31 -9.54 -7.39 5.05
CA VAL A 31 -8.56 -6.67 5.88
C VAL A 31 -7.15 -6.68 5.26
N GLU A 32 -6.87 -7.60 4.34
CA GLU A 32 -5.57 -7.74 3.66
C GLU A 32 -5.40 -6.78 2.46
N ILE A 33 -6.46 -6.13 1.96
CA ILE A 33 -6.39 -5.25 0.77
C ILE A 33 -5.89 -3.84 1.13
N ILE A 34 -6.19 -3.33 2.33
CA ILE A 34 -5.98 -1.93 2.71
C ILE A 34 -5.18 -1.85 4.00
N GLU A 35 -3.85 -1.82 3.88
CA GLU A 35 -2.94 -1.75 5.03
C GLU A 35 -2.77 -0.33 5.58
N SER A 36 -3.00 0.71 4.79
CA SER A 36 -2.78 2.09 5.22
C SER A 36 -4.05 2.75 5.77
N TYR A 37 -3.91 3.44 6.90
CA TYR A 37 -4.94 4.31 7.50
C TYR A 37 -5.10 5.64 6.72
N THR A 38 -5.01 5.59 5.39
CA THR A 38 -5.09 6.78 4.54
C THR A 38 -6.54 7.18 4.29
N THR A 39 -6.72 8.46 3.96
CA THR A 39 -7.98 8.95 3.43
C THR A 39 -8.24 8.30 2.07
N ILE A 40 -9.45 7.79 1.84
CA ILE A 40 -9.94 7.50 0.49
C ILE A 40 -10.66 8.73 -0.05
N ARG A 41 -10.24 9.18 -1.23
CA ARG A 41 -10.97 10.23 -1.97
C ARG A 41 -11.75 9.61 -3.11
N ILE A 42 -13.03 9.95 -3.21
CA ILE A 42 -13.93 9.51 -4.27
C ILE A 42 -14.38 10.74 -5.02
N GLU A 43 -14.19 10.76 -6.33
CA GLU A 43 -14.58 11.87 -7.19
C GLU A 43 -15.49 11.35 -8.31
N LEU A 44 -16.69 11.90 -8.38
CA LEU A 44 -17.58 11.71 -9.52
C LEU A 44 -17.18 12.73 -10.59
N ILE A 45 -16.67 12.23 -11.70
CA ILE A 45 -16.20 13.03 -12.82
C ILE A 45 -17.15 12.84 -13.99
N HIS A 46 -17.54 13.97 -14.60
CA HIS A 46 -18.50 13.97 -15.70
C HIS A 46 -19.85 13.32 -15.32
N ASP A 47 -20.63 12.81 -16.28
CA ASP A 47 -21.95 12.21 -15.99
C ASP A 47 -21.90 10.74 -15.53
N ASN A 48 -20.78 10.03 -15.66
CA ASN A 48 -20.79 8.57 -15.49
C ASN A 48 -19.47 7.93 -15.01
N PHE A 49 -18.54 8.65 -14.38
CA PHE A 49 -17.27 8.04 -13.93
C PHE A 49 -16.96 8.34 -12.49
N VAL A 50 -16.41 7.34 -11.81
CA VAL A 50 -15.91 7.46 -10.46
C VAL A 50 -14.42 7.21 -10.47
N ILE A 51 -13.67 8.13 -9.87
CA ILE A 51 -12.27 7.93 -9.49
C ILE A 51 -12.21 7.70 -7.99
N ILE A 52 -11.52 6.65 -7.58
CA ILE A 52 -11.17 6.39 -6.19
C ILE A 52 -9.65 6.53 -6.09
N ASP A 53 -9.19 7.57 -5.42
CA ASP A 53 -7.78 7.83 -5.14
C ASP A 53 -7.44 7.25 -3.76
N ASN A 54 -6.70 6.15 -3.80
CA ASN A 54 -6.15 5.43 -2.66
C ASN A 54 -5.03 4.50 -3.12
N ILE A 55 -3.90 4.59 -2.42
CA ILE A 55 -2.68 3.87 -2.80
C ILE A 55 -2.77 2.37 -2.56
N ASP A 56 -3.46 1.93 -1.50
CA ASP A 56 -3.55 0.51 -1.15
C ASP A 56 -4.39 -0.28 -2.16
N ILE A 57 -5.43 0.35 -2.71
CA ILE A 57 -6.26 -0.24 -3.76
C ILE A 57 -5.42 -0.67 -4.95
N PHE A 58 -4.54 0.22 -5.44
CA PHE A 58 -3.66 -0.11 -6.57
C PHE A 58 -2.66 -1.22 -6.20
N TYR A 59 -1.98 -1.09 -5.05
CA TYR A 59 -1.00 -2.08 -4.61
C TYR A 59 -1.62 -3.46 -4.37
N SER A 60 -2.82 -3.50 -3.80
CA SER A 60 -3.53 -4.76 -3.60
C SER A 60 -3.95 -5.37 -4.93
N ALA A 61 -4.50 -4.59 -5.87
CA ALA A 61 -4.84 -5.09 -7.21
C ALA A 61 -3.61 -5.61 -7.97
N TYR A 62 -2.46 -5.00 -7.68
CA TYR A 62 -1.18 -5.41 -8.23
C TYR A 62 -0.68 -6.74 -7.64
N ASN A 63 -0.64 -6.86 -6.31
CA ASN A 63 -0.04 -7.99 -5.59
C ASN A 63 -0.98 -9.19 -5.41
N HIS A 64 -2.29 -8.96 -5.37
CA HIS A 64 -3.34 -9.94 -5.08
C HIS A 64 -4.48 -9.87 -6.10
N PRO A 65 -4.21 -10.05 -7.41
CA PRO A 65 -5.22 -9.93 -8.46
C PRO A 65 -6.40 -10.90 -8.31
N GLU A 66 -6.20 -12.05 -7.65
CA GLU A 66 -7.25 -13.03 -7.33
C GLU A 66 -8.35 -12.46 -6.42
N LEU A 67 -7.98 -11.65 -5.43
CA LEU A 67 -8.94 -11.00 -4.52
C LEU A 67 -9.82 -10.03 -5.29
N TRP A 68 -9.21 -9.25 -6.18
CA TRP A 68 -9.94 -8.28 -7.00
C TRP A 68 -10.83 -8.93 -8.04
N GLN A 69 -10.49 -10.11 -8.57
CA GLN A 69 -11.40 -10.86 -9.44
C GLN A 69 -12.68 -11.28 -8.70
N GLU A 70 -12.61 -11.65 -7.42
CA GLU A 70 -13.78 -11.97 -6.61
C GLU A 70 -14.57 -10.70 -6.23
N LEU A 71 -13.85 -9.66 -5.78
CA LEU A 71 -14.42 -8.42 -5.27
C LEU A 71 -15.16 -7.60 -6.35
N VAL A 72 -14.59 -7.60 -7.56
CA VAL A 72 -15.14 -6.88 -8.69
C VAL A 72 -16.42 -7.55 -9.19
N VAL A 73 -16.63 -8.86 -8.98
CA VAL A 73 -17.86 -9.55 -9.41
C VAL A 73 -19.13 -8.95 -8.79
N ASP A 74 -19.03 -8.47 -7.56
CA ASP A 74 -20.17 -7.87 -6.83
C ASP A 74 -20.40 -6.39 -7.17
N LEU A 75 -19.59 -5.80 -8.05
CA LEU A 75 -19.81 -4.45 -8.53
C LEU A 75 -21.02 -4.43 -9.47
N PRO A 76 -21.98 -3.50 -9.28
CA PRO A 76 -23.08 -3.34 -10.22
C PRO A 76 -22.62 -2.79 -11.60
N PHE A 77 -21.31 -2.55 -11.79
CA PHE A 77 -20.71 -1.87 -12.94
C PHE A 77 -19.52 -2.73 -13.47
N ASN A 78 -19.84 -3.91 -13.98
CA ASN A 78 -18.86 -4.94 -14.35
C ASN A 78 -18.27 -4.82 -15.76
N ASP A 79 -18.47 -3.70 -16.45
CA ASP A 79 -17.96 -3.58 -17.81
C ASP A 79 -16.44 -3.34 -17.81
N TRP A 80 -15.94 -2.35 -17.06
CA TRP A 80 -14.53 -1.94 -17.10
C TRP A 80 -14.03 -1.36 -15.79
N ILE A 81 -12.84 -1.76 -15.35
CA ILE A 81 -12.13 -1.19 -14.21
C ILE A 81 -10.67 -1.00 -14.55
N ILE A 82 -10.12 0.13 -14.14
CA ILE A 82 -8.71 0.47 -14.35
C ILE A 82 -8.10 0.74 -13.00
N PHE A 83 -7.08 -0.01 -12.64
CA PHE A 83 -6.20 0.33 -11.52
C PHE A 83 -5.00 1.08 -12.09
N PHE A 84 -4.61 2.18 -11.47
CA PHE A 84 -3.52 3.02 -11.98
C PHE A 84 -2.64 3.58 -10.88
N GLU A 85 -1.41 3.88 -11.28
CA GLU A 85 -0.43 4.67 -10.56
C GLU A 85 0.24 5.61 -11.55
N CYS A 86 0.33 6.90 -11.20
CA CYS A 86 0.99 7.93 -12.00
C CYS A 86 1.72 8.93 -11.10
N VAL A 87 2.93 9.32 -11.50
CA VAL A 87 3.72 10.37 -10.85
C VAL A 87 3.95 11.51 -11.85
N ASP A 88 3.35 12.68 -11.58
CA ASP A 88 3.38 13.84 -12.49
C ASP A 88 4.79 14.32 -12.87
N SER A 89 5.80 14.01 -12.05
CA SER A 89 7.17 14.54 -12.25
C SER A 89 8.10 13.66 -13.08
N CYS A 90 7.72 12.42 -13.40
CA CYS A 90 8.66 11.42 -13.91
C CYS A 90 8.21 10.72 -15.21
N ASP A 91 7.12 11.18 -15.85
CA ASP A 91 6.47 10.49 -16.99
C ASP A 91 6.27 8.98 -16.72
N SER A 92 6.17 8.60 -15.44
CA SER A 92 6.17 7.21 -15.01
C SER A 92 4.78 6.77 -14.59
N TYR A 93 4.30 5.68 -15.17
CA TYR A 93 2.96 5.18 -14.93
C TYR A 93 2.88 3.65 -15.00
N SER A 94 1.98 3.10 -14.19
CA SER A 94 1.64 1.67 -14.16
C SER A 94 0.11 1.53 -14.15
N TYR A 95 -0.42 0.51 -14.81
CA TYR A 95 -1.87 0.26 -14.82
C TYR A 95 -2.25 -1.20 -15.05
N LEU A 96 -3.44 -1.55 -14.58
CA LEU A 96 -4.12 -2.82 -14.83
C LEU A 96 -5.53 -2.55 -15.35
N ILE A 97 -5.95 -3.25 -16.40
CA ILE A 97 -7.29 -3.13 -16.99
C ILE A 97 -8.02 -4.46 -16.79
N TYR A 98 -9.21 -4.37 -16.21
CA TYR A 98 -10.15 -5.46 -16.05
C TYR A 98 -11.40 -5.20 -16.89
N LYS A 99 -11.88 -6.24 -17.58
CA LYS A 99 -13.15 -6.26 -18.32
C LYS A 99 -13.95 -7.49 -17.93
N ASN A 100 -15.22 -7.33 -17.57
CA ASN A 100 -16.06 -8.45 -17.13
C ASN A 100 -15.33 -9.32 -16.08
N ASN A 101 -14.65 -8.67 -15.14
CA ASN A 101 -13.93 -9.28 -14.02
C ASN A 101 -12.69 -10.11 -14.40
N HIS A 102 -12.20 -9.96 -15.64
CA HIS A 102 -10.95 -10.58 -16.09
C HIS A 102 -9.92 -9.52 -16.44
N GLU A 103 -8.68 -9.71 -15.99
CA GLU A 103 -7.56 -8.89 -16.43
C GLU A 103 -7.38 -9.07 -17.93
N VAL A 104 -7.41 -7.95 -18.67
CA VAL A 104 -7.20 -7.93 -20.13
C VAL A 104 -5.88 -7.26 -20.50
N ARG A 105 -5.30 -6.45 -19.61
CA ARG A 105 -4.02 -5.78 -19.85
C ARG A 105 -3.35 -5.39 -18.54
N ARG A 106 -2.03 -5.45 -18.51
CA ARG A 106 -1.16 -4.97 -17.43
C ARG A 106 0.05 -4.27 -18.04
N MET A 107 0.43 -3.15 -17.44
CA MET A 107 1.63 -2.39 -17.79
C MET A 107 2.29 -1.90 -16.51
N LEU A 108 3.56 -2.23 -16.34
CA LEU A 108 4.34 -1.94 -15.14
C LEU A 108 5.65 -1.30 -15.59
N GLN A 109 6.04 -0.26 -14.88
CA GLN A 109 7.34 0.37 -15.11
C GLN A 109 8.30 -0.07 -14.00
N GLU A 110 9.38 -0.78 -14.37
CA GLU A 110 10.55 -0.93 -13.50
C GLU A 110 11.41 0.34 -13.61
N GLU A 111 11.90 0.84 -12.47
CA GLU A 111 12.95 1.85 -12.41
C GLU A 111 14.27 1.20 -12.87
N ASP A 112 14.46 1.03 -14.17
CA ASP A 112 15.73 1.15 -14.88
C ASP A 112 15.54 0.87 -16.38
N GLU A 113 16.36 1.55 -17.18
CA GLU A 113 16.36 1.66 -18.64
C GLU A 113 16.14 0.31 -19.39
N ASP A 114 15.02 0.21 -20.13
CA ASP A 114 14.75 -0.59 -21.34
C ASP A 114 13.38 -1.31 -21.30
N LEU A 115 12.32 -0.61 -21.71
CA LEU A 115 11.04 -1.25 -22.07
C LEU A 115 11.18 -1.92 -23.46
N TYR A 116 11.67 -3.16 -23.49
CA TYR A 116 11.53 -4.02 -24.66
C TYR A 116 10.06 -4.49 -24.78
N PHE A 117 9.38 -4.04 -25.83
CA PHE A 117 8.18 -4.72 -26.33
C PHE A 117 8.63 -6.03 -27.01
N GLU A 118 8.49 -7.17 -26.33
CA GLU A 118 8.54 -8.46 -27.04
C GLU A 118 7.20 -8.71 -27.75
N GLY A 119 7.13 -8.23 -29.00
CA GLY A 119 6.02 -8.44 -29.91
C GLY A 119 6.05 -7.41 -31.02
N GLU A 120 5.91 -7.84 -32.28
CA GLU A 120 5.76 -6.88 -33.37
C GLU A 120 4.63 -5.91 -33.04
N VAL A 121 4.85 -4.62 -33.30
CA VAL A 121 3.84 -3.55 -33.29
C VAL A 121 2.81 -3.87 -34.40
N GLN A 122 2.00 -4.90 -34.18
CA GLN A 122 1.08 -5.45 -35.16
C GLN A 122 -0.33 -4.97 -34.84
N ASP A 123 -0.81 -4.08 -35.71
CA ASP A 123 -2.18 -3.96 -36.23
C ASP A 123 -3.37 -3.78 -35.27
N PHE A 124 -3.20 -3.89 -33.94
CA PHE A 124 -4.30 -3.70 -33.00
C PHE A 124 -4.81 -2.25 -33.02
N GLU A 125 -3.91 -1.27 -33.09
CA GLU A 125 -4.22 0.16 -33.13
C GLU A 125 -4.95 0.59 -34.42
N LYS A 126 -4.70 -0.07 -35.56
CA LYS A 126 -5.31 0.29 -36.87
C LYS A 126 -6.63 -0.44 -37.17
N VAL A 127 -6.82 -1.65 -36.65
CA VAL A 127 -8.00 -2.47 -36.94
C VAL A 127 -9.20 -2.09 -36.06
N TRP A 128 -8.96 -1.47 -34.91
CA TRP A 128 -9.99 -1.18 -33.90
C TRP A 128 -10.40 0.30 -33.80
N LEU A 129 -9.61 1.23 -34.33
CA LEU A 129 -9.86 2.67 -34.28
C LEU A 129 -9.91 3.32 -35.65
N ASP A 130 -10.97 4.07 -35.92
CA ASP A 130 -11.04 4.93 -37.09
C ASP A 130 -10.53 6.35 -36.74
N PHE A 131 -9.22 6.58 -36.82
CA PHE A 131 -8.58 7.87 -36.53
C PHE A 131 -7.64 8.35 -37.63
N SER A 132 -7.43 9.67 -37.68
CA SER A 132 -6.49 10.34 -38.60
C SER A 132 -5.40 11.06 -37.83
N ILE A 133 -4.17 11.07 -38.36
CA ILE A 133 -3.02 11.72 -37.71
C ILE A 133 -2.73 13.03 -38.43
N TYR A 134 -2.40 14.08 -37.67
CA TYR A 134 -1.81 15.29 -38.25
C TYR A 134 -0.78 15.90 -37.30
N TYR A 135 0.13 16.68 -37.87
CA TYR A 135 1.19 17.36 -37.14
C TYR A 135 0.91 18.86 -37.16
N GLU A 136 1.09 19.54 -36.02
CA GLU A 136 1.07 21.00 -35.98
C GLU A 136 2.50 21.50 -35.81
N HIS A 137 2.93 22.33 -36.74
CA HIS A 137 4.21 23.03 -36.68
C HIS A 137 3.97 24.42 -36.13
N GLU A 138 4.57 24.72 -34.98
CA GLU A 138 4.59 26.08 -34.45
C GLU A 138 5.85 26.79 -34.89
N TYR A 139 5.72 27.94 -35.55
CA TYR A 139 6.85 28.73 -35.99
C TYR A 139 6.59 30.22 -35.84
N VAL A 140 7.64 31.02 -35.66
CA VAL A 140 7.51 32.46 -35.50
C VAL A 140 7.63 33.16 -36.85
N GLU A 141 6.59 33.88 -37.26
CA GLU A 141 6.59 34.68 -38.48
C GLU A 141 6.20 36.12 -38.16
N ASN A 142 7.06 37.08 -38.49
CA ASN A 142 6.89 38.52 -38.17
C ASN A 142 6.63 38.79 -36.67
N GLY A 143 7.32 38.08 -35.79
CA GLY A 143 7.23 38.26 -34.34
C GLY A 143 5.95 37.73 -33.69
N LYS A 144 5.15 36.95 -34.43
CA LYS A 144 3.98 36.25 -33.91
C LYS A 144 4.14 34.75 -34.12
N ILE A 145 3.73 33.97 -33.11
CA ILE A 145 3.64 32.53 -33.24
C ILE A 145 2.50 32.21 -34.22
N LYS A 146 2.84 31.46 -35.26
CA LYS A 146 1.90 30.86 -36.19
C LYS A 146 1.95 29.35 -36.04
N LYS A 147 0.83 28.72 -36.38
CA LYS A 147 0.66 27.27 -36.33
C LYS A 147 0.20 26.78 -37.69
N GLU A 148 0.86 25.77 -38.24
CA GLU A 148 0.50 25.15 -39.51
C GLU A 148 0.17 23.67 -39.31
N LYS A 149 -0.94 23.23 -39.89
CA LYS A 149 -1.48 21.88 -39.76
C LYS A 149 -1.10 21.03 -40.97
N ILE A 150 -0.43 19.90 -40.72
CA ILE A 150 0.07 18.96 -41.73
C ILE A 150 -0.66 17.62 -41.57
N THR A 151 -1.53 17.28 -42.52
CA THR A 151 -2.37 16.07 -42.49
C THR A 151 -1.88 14.96 -43.44
N ASP A 152 -0.65 15.05 -43.96
CA ASP A 152 -0.12 14.05 -44.89
C ASP A 152 0.22 12.75 -44.14
N PRO A 153 -0.41 11.60 -44.46
CA PRO A 153 -0.15 10.32 -43.81
C PRO A 153 1.27 9.78 -43.99
N LYS A 154 2.02 10.30 -44.96
CA LYS A 154 3.42 9.91 -45.22
C LYS A 154 4.44 10.80 -44.51
N PHE A 155 3.98 11.81 -43.79
CA PHE A 155 4.84 12.73 -43.05
C PHE A 155 5.50 12.00 -41.87
N SER A 156 6.83 11.93 -41.86
CA SER A 156 7.65 11.39 -40.78
C SER A 156 8.53 12.49 -40.20
N LEU A 157 8.60 12.55 -38.86
CA LEU A 157 9.45 13.51 -38.15
C LEU A 157 10.94 13.25 -38.37
N GLU A 158 11.33 12.05 -38.82
CA GLU A 158 12.73 11.60 -38.96
C GLU A 158 13.61 12.44 -39.91
N HIS A 159 13.00 13.32 -40.72
CA HIS A 159 13.71 14.17 -41.70
C HIS A 159 13.68 15.67 -41.34
N ILE A 160 13.25 16.03 -40.13
CA ILE A 160 13.11 17.42 -39.67
C ILE A 160 14.18 17.71 -38.61
N GLU A 161 14.99 18.74 -38.84
CA GLU A 161 16.12 19.07 -37.95
C GLU A 161 15.72 19.72 -36.61
N ASP A 162 14.50 20.25 -36.49
CA ASP A 162 14.01 20.97 -35.31
C ASP A 162 12.72 20.35 -34.74
N HIS A 163 12.87 19.30 -33.94
CA HIS A 163 11.75 18.53 -33.39
C HIS A 163 10.99 19.26 -32.26
N GLU A 164 11.57 20.28 -31.62
CA GLU A 164 10.98 20.94 -30.43
C GLU A 164 9.74 21.79 -30.78
N ASN A 165 9.60 22.15 -32.05
CA ASN A 165 8.54 23.01 -32.57
C ASN A 165 7.42 22.24 -33.32
N TYR A 166 7.54 20.91 -33.38
CA TYR A 166 6.53 20.05 -33.99
C TYR A 166 5.80 19.24 -32.94
N PHE A 167 4.49 19.41 -32.92
CA PHE A 167 3.63 18.69 -32.01
C PHE A 167 2.79 17.69 -32.82
N LYS A 168 2.89 16.40 -32.48
CA LYS A 168 2.09 15.34 -33.10
C LYS A 168 0.72 15.29 -32.42
N TYR A 169 -0.34 15.34 -33.22
CA TYR A 169 -1.72 15.24 -32.73
C TYR A 169 -2.43 14.07 -33.39
N TYR A 170 -3.35 13.49 -32.62
CA TYR A 170 -4.25 12.44 -33.07
C TYR A 170 -5.64 13.05 -33.21
N HIS A 171 -6.26 12.91 -34.37
CA HIS A 171 -7.59 13.42 -34.68
C HIS A 171 -8.55 12.27 -34.87
N ILE A 172 -9.36 12.03 -33.85
CA ILE A 172 -10.37 10.98 -33.82
C ILE A 172 -11.70 11.64 -34.18
N THR A 173 -12.40 11.11 -35.18
CA THR A 173 -13.65 11.72 -35.67
C THR A 173 -14.80 10.76 -35.39
N LEU A 174 -15.58 11.02 -34.33
CA LEU A 174 -16.88 10.39 -34.12
C LEU A 174 -18.01 11.40 -34.39
N LYS A 175 -19.19 10.91 -34.75
CA LYS A 175 -20.35 11.72 -35.16
C LYS A 175 -20.75 12.76 -34.10
N ASN A 176 -20.15 13.96 -34.18
CA ASN A 176 -20.62 15.27 -33.67
C ASN A 176 -19.82 16.04 -32.60
N GLN A 177 -18.50 15.85 -32.38
CA GLN A 177 -17.64 16.90 -31.78
C GLN A 177 -16.11 16.62 -31.86
N THR A 178 -15.27 17.63 -31.54
CA THR A 178 -13.80 17.64 -31.74
C THR A 178 -13.07 18.10 -30.46
N MET A 179 -11.92 17.51 -30.13
CA MET A 179 -11.18 17.73 -28.87
C MET A 179 -9.65 17.89 -29.04
N TYR A 180 -8.96 18.53 -28.07
CA TYR A 180 -7.49 18.72 -28.00
C TYR A 180 -6.99 18.47 -26.54
N HIS A 181 -5.71 18.09 -26.29
CA HIS A 181 -5.11 18.05 -24.92
C HIS A 181 -3.58 17.82 -24.93
N THR A 182 -2.86 18.10 -23.83
CA THR A 182 -1.42 17.81 -23.48
C THR A 182 -1.34 16.86 -22.25
N ARG A 183 -0.18 16.32 -21.77
CA ARG A 183 0.74 15.32 -22.36
C ARG A 183 0.83 14.02 -21.50
N LEU A 184 0.42 14.00 -20.23
CA LEU A 184 0.47 12.79 -19.37
C LEU A 184 -0.91 12.20 -18.98
N ALA A 185 -1.94 13.04 -18.83
CA ALA A 185 -3.35 12.64 -18.89
C ALA A 185 -3.76 12.04 -20.26
N ARG A 186 -2.88 12.22 -21.26
CA ARG A 186 -3.09 11.98 -22.69
C ARG A 186 -2.93 10.51 -23.12
N VAL A 187 -2.28 9.67 -22.31
CA VAL A 187 -1.98 8.27 -22.67
C VAL A 187 -2.89 7.29 -21.93
N LEU A 188 -3.17 7.52 -20.65
CA LEU A 188 -4.03 6.63 -19.86
C LEU A 188 -5.53 6.87 -20.05
N MET A 189 -5.97 8.11 -20.30
CA MET A 189 -7.41 8.43 -20.34
C MET A 189 -8.01 8.52 -21.76
N VAL A 190 -7.23 8.79 -22.81
CA VAL A 190 -7.77 8.97 -24.17
C VAL A 190 -8.03 7.63 -24.88
N GLU A 191 -7.09 6.67 -24.84
CA GLU A 191 -7.31 5.32 -25.40
C GLU A 191 -8.46 4.58 -24.70
N MET A 192 -8.61 4.80 -23.38
CA MET A 192 -9.57 4.08 -22.56
C MET A 192 -11.00 4.63 -22.66
N PHE A 193 -11.19 5.95 -22.76
CA PHE A 193 -12.52 6.55 -22.81
C PHE A 193 -13.12 6.61 -24.23
N GLU A 194 -12.32 6.83 -25.28
CA GLU A 194 -12.83 6.94 -26.66
C GLU A 194 -13.23 5.60 -27.28
N HIS A 195 -12.62 4.47 -26.89
CA HIS A 195 -12.90 3.18 -27.53
C HIS A 195 -14.04 2.38 -26.92
N PHE A 196 -14.23 2.50 -25.60
CA PHE A 196 -15.01 1.49 -24.88
C PHE A 196 -16.36 2.02 -24.38
N LEU A 197 -16.53 3.33 -24.24
CA LEU A 197 -17.65 3.90 -23.48
C LEU A 197 -18.42 5.04 -24.18
N GLY A 198 -17.94 5.57 -25.31
CA GLY A 198 -18.74 6.46 -26.17
C GLY A 198 -19.05 7.85 -25.59
N PHE A 199 -18.13 8.43 -24.81
CA PHE A 199 -18.30 9.75 -24.19
C PHE A 199 -17.49 10.86 -24.88
N ASP A 200 -18.06 12.07 -24.92
CA ASP A 200 -17.34 13.31 -25.25
C ASP A 200 -16.56 13.79 -24.00
N ILE A 201 -15.24 13.93 -24.10
CA ILE A 201 -14.47 14.80 -23.20
C ILE A 201 -14.23 16.09 -23.99
N ILE A 202 -14.20 17.25 -23.33
CA ILE A 202 -13.86 18.54 -23.95
C ILE A 202 -12.68 19.07 -23.16
N ASP A 203 -11.62 19.47 -23.89
CA ASP A 203 -10.46 20.17 -23.35
C ASP A 203 -10.89 21.30 -22.41
N GLY A 204 -10.55 21.16 -21.14
CA GLY A 204 -10.97 22.08 -20.08
C GLY A 204 -11.33 21.33 -18.82
N ASP A 205 -10.34 21.16 -17.94
CA ASP A 205 -10.44 20.73 -16.54
C ASP A 205 -11.55 19.70 -16.27
N CYS A 206 -11.21 18.41 -16.15
CA CYS A 206 -12.13 17.39 -15.63
C CYS A 206 -12.91 17.96 -14.44
N LYS A 207 -14.18 18.31 -14.65
CA LYS A 207 -14.98 18.96 -13.62
C LYS A 207 -15.46 17.89 -12.67
N VAL A 208 -14.86 17.84 -11.50
CA VAL A 208 -15.35 17.08 -10.36
C VAL A 208 -16.75 17.60 -10.02
N LYS A 209 -17.79 16.78 -10.26
CA LYS A 209 -19.18 17.14 -9.94
C LYS A 209 -19.46 16.99 -8.46
N GLN A 210 -18.89 15.94 -7.88
CA GLN A 210 -19.01 15.63 -6.47
C GLN A 210 -17.70 15.00 -5.99
N SER A 211 -17.27 15.41 -4.80
CA SER A 211 -16.14 14.79 -4.12
C SER A 211 -16.59 14.34 -2.74
N LEU A 212 -16.17 13.14 -2.36
CA LEU A 212 -16.37 12.59 -1.03
C LEU A 212 -15.00 12.18 -0.49
N LYS A 213 -14.69 12.70 0.70
CA LYS A 213 -13.54 12.29 1.48
C LYS A 213 -13.99 11.29 2.54
N ILE A 214 -13.42 10.10 2.55
CA ILE A 214 -13.64 9.09 3.58
C ILE A 214 -12.35 8.97 4.38
N ASP A 215 -12.40 9.43 5.63
CA ASP A 215 -11.32 9.15 6.57
C ASP A 215 -11.58 7.78 7.21
N TYR A 216 -10.60 6.86 7.17
CA TYR A 216 -10.70 5.52 7.75
C TYR A 216 -11.23 5.55 9.19
N ASN A 217 -10.87 6.61 9.92
CA ASN A 217 -11.24 6.85 11.30
C ASN A 217 -12.70 7.28 11.53
N THR A 218 -13.48 7.52 10.48
CA THR A 218 -14.88 7.97 10.57
C THR A 218 -15.89 6.88 10.16
N ILE A 219 -15.39 5.68 9.85
CA ILE A 219 -16.18 4.60 9.27
C ILE A 219 -16.64 3.64 10.38
N PRO A 220 -17.84 3.03 10.28
CA PRO A 220 -18.41 1.94 11.09
C PRO A 220 -17.53 0.74 11.55
N ALA A 221 -16.21 0.75 11.37
CA ALA A 221 -15.27 -0.24 11.87
C ALA A 221 -15.23 -0.24 13.41
N TYR A 222 -15.09 0.91 14.07
CA TYR A 222 -15.07 0.98 15.53
C TYR A 222 -16.33 0.36 16.16
N ASP A 223 -17.53 0.76 15.74
CA ASP A 223 -18.79 0.24 16.29
C ASP A 223 -18.94 -1.27 16.07
N ARG A 224 -18.37 -1.82 14.99
CA ARG A 224 -18.38 -3.25 14.70
C ARG A 224 -17.38 -4.01 15.57
N ILE A 225 -16.14 -3.52 15.64
CA ILE A 225 -15.10 -4.12 16.47
C ILE A 225 -15.55 -4.06 17.93
N LEU A 226 -16.16 -2.96 18.37
CA LEU A 226 -16.81 -2.83 19.67
C LEU A 226 -17.88 -3.91 19.89
N LYS A 227 -18.84 -4.07 18.98
CA LYS A 227 -19.87 -5.12 19.08
C LYS A 227 -19.29 -6.53 19.13
N ARG A 228 -18.22 -6.83 18.39
CA ARG A 228 -17.52 -8.13 18.43
C ARG A 228 -16.80 -8.32 19.76
N ALA A 229 -16.06 -7.30 20.20
CA ALA A 229 -15.30 -7.31 21.44
C ALA A 229 -16.20 -7.43 22.68
N GLU A 230 -17.38 -6.81 22.66
CA GLU A 230 -18.43 -6.96 23.67
C GLU A 230 -18.96 -8.40 23.74
N LYS A 231 -18.97 -9.11 22.60
CA LYS A 231 -19.33 -10.54 22.50
C LYS A 231 -18.18 -11.49 22.79
N ASN A 232 -17.07 -11.00 23.37
CA ASN A 232 -15.89 -11.78 23.74
C ASN A 232 -15.10 -12.39 22.57
N ASP A 233 -15.15 -11.74 21.41
CA ASP A 233 -14.23 -12.02 20.30
C ASP A 233 -12.82 -11.49 20.67
N VAL A 234 -11.90 -12.41 20.97
CA VAL A 234 -10.52 -12.10 21.42
C VAL A 234 -9.74 -11.27 20.39
N PRO A 235 -9.68 -11.65 19.09
CA PRO A 235 -9.09 -10.81 18.06
C PRO A 235 -9.62 -9.37 18.06
N ALA A 236 -10.94 -9.18 18.11
CA ALA A 236 -11.54 -7.84 18.10
C ALA A 236 -11.21 -7.03 19.37
N GLN A 237 -11.06 -7.69 20.51
CA GLN A 237 -10.64 -7.01 21.74
C GLN A 237 -9.17 -6.57 21.66
N ASN A 238 -8.28 -7.40 21.11
CA ASN A 238 -6.89 -7.01 20.89
C ASN A 238 -6.80 -5.83 19.91
N GLU A 239 -7.60 -5.86 18.85
CA GLU A 239 -7.71 -4.79 17.86
C GLU A 239 -8.17 -3.47 18.51
N LEU A 240 -9.23 -3.48 19.35
CA LEU A 240 -9.62 -2.29 20.12
C LEU A 240 -8.53 -1.81 21.06
N GLY A 241 -7.82 -2.73 21.71
CA GLY A 241 -6.68 -2.41 22.55
C GLY A 241 -5.65 -1.58 21.78
N MET A 242 -5.26 -2.04 20.59
CA MET A 242 -4.31 -1.35 19.71
C MET A 242 -4.84 -0.02 19.19
N MET A 243 -6.10 0.02 18.74
CA MET A 243 -6.74 1.24 18.26
C MET A 243 -6.71 2.34 19.33
N TYR A 244 -7.07 2.00 20.58
CA TYR A 244 -7.01 2.93 21.69
C TYR A 244 -5.58 3.28 22.12
N GLU A 245 -4.64 2.33 22.05
CA GLU A 245 -3.23 2.59 22.41
C GLU A 245 -2.58 3.58 21.44
N GLN A 246 -2.89 3.46 20.15
CA GLN A 246 -2.22 4.20 19.08
C GLN A 246 -3.02 5.43 18.62
N GLY A 247 -4.31 5.52 18.97
CA GLY A 247 -5.22 6.53 18.43
C GLY A 247 -5.59 6.29 16.96
N HIS A 248 -5.53 5.04 16.49
CA HIS A 248 -5.95 4.66 15.15
C HIS A 248 -7.47 4.54 15.11
N GLY A 249 -8.13 5.33 14.28
CA GLY A 249 -9.59 5.25 14.15
C GLY A 249 -10.38 6.02 15.19
N ILE A 250 -9.78 6.30 16.34
CA ILE A 250 -10.42 6.89 17.54
C ILE A 250 -9.42 7.73 18.32
N GLU A 251 -9.91 8.58 19.23
CA GLU A 251 -9.03 9.29 20.15
C GLU A 251 -8.20 8.30 20.98
N GLN A 252 -6.89 8.55 21.08
CA GLN A 252 -5.99 7.73 21.88
C GLN A 252 -6.44 7.74 23.34
N ASP A 253 -6.58 6.55 23.94
CA ASP A 253 -7.03 6.38 25.31
C ASP A 253 -6.37 5.13 25.91
N ILE A 254 -5.24 5.35 26.59
CA ILE A 254 -4.43 4.24 27.12
C ILE A 254 -5.17 3.46 28.23
N GLU A 255 -6.08 4.10 28.96
CA GLU A 255 -6.90 3.43 29.98
C GLU A 255 -7.86 2.42 29.33
N LYS A 256 -8.48 2.79 28.21
CA LYS A 256 -9.31 1.86 27.43
C LYS A 256 -8.48 0.79 26.72
N ALA A 257 -7.30 1.13 26.21
CA ALA A 257 -6.37 0.13 25.67
C ALA A 257 -6.06 -0.95 26.71
N ARG A 258 -5.68 -0.53 27.93
CA ARG A 258 -5.44 -1.42 29.06
C ARG A 258 -6.65 -2.26 29.39
N TYR A 259 -7.85 -1.67 29.43
CA TYR A 259 -9.09 -2.41 29.70
C TYR A 259 -9.26 -3.58 28.72
N TRP A 260 -9.09 -3.34 27.42
CA TRP A 260 -9.25 -4.37 26.40
C TRP A 260 -8.14 -5.43 26.44
N TYR A 261 -6.87 -5.02 26.57
CA TYR A 261 -5.77 -5.96 26.75
C TYR A 261 -5.90 -6.81 28.02
N GLN A 262 -6.41 -6.22 29.11
CA GLN A 262 -6.68 -6.97 30.34
C GLN A 262 -7.78 -8.01 30.13
N LYS A 263 -8.81 -7.68 29.35
CA LYS A 263 -9.90 -8.59 29.01
C LYS A 263 -9.41 -9.78 28.18
N THR A 264 -8.54 -9.56 27.18
CA THR A 264 -7.95 -10.66 26.37
C THR A 264 -6.92 -11.45 27.15
N ALA A 265 -6.07 -10.79 27.95
CA ALA A 265 -5.09 -11.46 28.81
C ALA A 265 -5.74 -12.44 29.79
N ASN A 266 -6.90 -12.07 30.35
CA ASN A 266 -7.70 -12.92 31.24
C ASN A 266 -8.36 -14.10 30.54
N GLN A 267 -8.48 -14.07 29.21
CA GLN A 267 -8.91 -15.19 28.37
C GLN A 267 -7.74 -16.09 27.93
N ASN A 268 -6.56 -15.89 28.51
CA ASN A 268 -5.30 -16.59 28.18
C ASN A 268 -4.76 -16.31 26.77
N ASP A 269 -5.18 -15.22 26.14
CA ASP A 269 -4.61 -14.79 24.86
C ASP A 269 -3.20 -14.22 25.05
N HIS A 270 -2.23 -14.76 24.33
CA HIS A 270 -0.83 -14.39 24.51
C HIS A 270 -0.50 -12.99 23.97
N CYS A 271 -1.25 -12.47 23.00
CA CYS A 271 -1.05 -11.10 22.50
C CYS A 271 -1.56 -10.10 23.54
N GLY A 272 -2.75 -10.30 24.08
CA GLY A 272 -3.29 -9.51 25.19
C GLY A 272 -2.37 -9.50 26.41
N GLN A 273 -1.84 -10.67 26.80
CA GLN A 273 -0.85 -10.79 27.88
C GLN A 273 0.42 -9.99 27.59
N LEU A 274 0.96 -10.07 26.37
CA LEU A 274 2.13 -9.32 25.97
C LEU A 274 1.87 -7.80 26.05
N HIS A 275 0.83 -7.31 25.39
CA HIS A 275 0.54 -5.87 25.34
C HIS A 275 0.23 -5.29 26.72
N LEU A 276 -0.52 -6.01 27.56
CA LEU A 276 -0.74 -5.60 28.95
C LEU A 276 0.58 -5.51 29.73
N GLY A 277 1.47 -6.50 29.57
CA GLY A 277 2.78 -6.48 30.19
C GLY A 277 3.66 -5.32 29.70
N LEU A 278 3.59 -4.98 28.41
CA LEU A 278 4.29 -3.83 27.83
C LEU A 278 3.77 -2.50 28.37
N LEU A 279 2.46 -2.36 28.61
CA LEU A 279 1.89 -1.16 29.23
C LEU A 279 2.46 -0.96 30.65
N PHE A 280 2.48 -2.01 31.47
CA PHE A 280 3.08 -1.96 32.81
C PHE A 280 4.60 -1.70 32.77
N LYS A 281 5.32 -2.31 31.82
CA LYS A 281 6.76 -2.10 31.64
C LYS A 281 7.09 -0.65 31.30
N ALA A 282 6.29 -0.03 30.43
CA ALA A 282 6.49 1.33 29.97
C ALA A 282 5.94 2.40 30.93
N GLY A 283 4.96 2.06 31.79
CA GLY A 283 4.23 3.03 32.59
C GLY A 283 3.33 3.94 31.75
N LYS A 284 2.85 3.45 30.60
CA LYS A 284 1.94 4.21 29.72
C LYS A 284 0.51 4.02 30.23
N GLY A 285 -0.12 5.09 30.72
CA GLY A 285 -1.49 5.04 31.25
C GLY A 285 -1.69 4.07 32.42
N VAL A 286 -0.60 3.66 33.08
CA VAL A 286 -0.57 2.93 34.35
C VAL A 286 0.68 3.38 35.08
N GLU A 287 0.70 3.23 36.39
CA GLU A 287 1.96 3.30 37.12
C GLU A 287 2.89 2.20 36.58
N LYS A 288 4.15 2.57 36.32
CA LYS A 288 5.16 1.61 35.87
C LYS A 288 5.33 0.54 36.93
N ASP A 289 5.08 -0.71 36.56
CA ASP A 289 5.11 -1.85 37.46
C ASP A 289 5.83 -3.01 36.77
N LEU A 290 7.12 -3.14 37.06
CA LEU A 290 7.96 -4.18 36.45
C LEU A 290 7.62 -5.59 36.95
N GLU A 291 7.01 -5.72 38.13
CA GLU A 291 6.58 -7.02 38.65
C GLU A 291 5.36 -7.52 37.87
N GLN A 292 4.35 -6.67 37.68
CA GLN A 292 3.21 -7.01 36.83
C GLN A 292 3.60 -7.21 35.37
N ALA A 293 4.50 -6.38 34.84
CA ALA A 293 5.05 -6.57 33.50
C ALA A 293 5.67 -7.97 33.35
N LEU A 294 6.56 -8.34 34.28
CA LEU A 294 7.21 -9.64 34.28
C LEU A 294 6.19 -10.77 34.32
N GLN A 295 5.18 -10.68 35.19
CA GLN A 295 4.16 -11.72 35.32
C GLN A 295 3.40 -11.94 34.01
N TRP A 296 2.94 -10.87 33.35
CA TRP A 296 2.17 -10.97 32.11
C TRP A 296 3.03 -11.39 30.92
N ILE A 297 4.22 -10.81 30.76
CA ILE A 297 5.16 -11.17 29.69
C ILE A 297 5.62 -12.63 29.85
N SER A 298 5.87 -13.10 31.07
CA SER A 298 6.22 -14.51 31.34
C SER A 298 5.10 -15.47 30.98
N LYS A 299 3.83 -15.10 31.20
CA LYS A 299 2.67 -15.90 30.77
C LYS A 299 2.61 -15.99 29.25
N ALA A 300 2.73 -14.86 28.54
CA ALA A 300 2.73 -14.83 27.07
C ALA A 300 3.87 -15.66 26.49
N ALA A 301 5.07 -15.53 27.05
CA ALA A 301 6.26 -16.29 26.65
C ALA A 301 6.11 -17.80 26.90
N THR A 302 5.48 -18.20 28.02
CA THR A 302 5.19 -19.61 28.33
C THR A 302 4.23 -20.22 27.32
N ASN A 303 3.28 -19.43 26.82
CA ASN A 303 2.35 -19.82 25.75
C ASN A 303 2.98 -19.77 24.34
N GLY A 304 4.29 -19.54 24.24
CA GLY A 304 5.04 -19.64 23.01
C GLY A 304 5.11 -18.37 22.18
N ASN A 305 4.56 -17.23 22.62
CA ASN A 305 4.63 -15.99 21.86
C ASN A 305 6.10 -15.52 21.69
N ALA A 306 6.54 -15.38 20.44
CA ALA A 306 7.94 -15.12 20.10
C ALA A 306 8.40 -13.70 20.47
N ASP A 307 7.50 -12.71 20.38
CA ASP A 307 7.76 -11.34 20.80
C ASP A 307 7.91 -11.29 22.33
N ALA A 308 7.02 -11.95 23.07
CA ALA A 308 7.09 -12.05 24.52
C ALA A 308 8.36 -12.77 25.00
N LEU A 309 8.78 -13.84 24.31
CA LEU A 309 10.06 -14.50 24.56
C LEU A 309 11.24 -13.53 24.37
N THR A 310 11.19 -12.68 23.35
CA THR A 310 12.23 -11.68 23.10
C THR A 310 12.22 -10.60 24.18
N VAL A 311 11.06 -10.03 24.51
CA VAL A 311 10.93 -9.01 25.56
C VAL A 311 11.35 -9.55 26.93
N LEU A 312 10.96 -10.78 27.28
CA LEU A 312 11.42 -11.43 28.51
C LEU A 312 12.94 -11.62 28.50
N GLY A 313 13.50 -11.99 27.36
CA GLY A 313 14.94 -12.08 27.18
C GLY A 313 15.64 -10.75 27.45
N GLU A 314 15.09 -9.64 26.96
CA GLU A 314 15.60 -8.29 27.22
C GLU A 314 15.50 -7.89 28.68
N MET A 315 14.41 -8.28 29.37
CA MET A 315 14.28 -8.04 30.81
C MET A 315 15.39 -8.74 31.59
N TYR A 316 15.72 -9.99 31.26
CA TYR A 316 16.86 -10.70 31.85
C TYR A 316 18.22 -10.12 31.42
N GLU A 317 18.38 -9.71 30.16
CA GLU A 317 19.60 -9.09 29.64
C GLU A 317 19.93 -7.80 30.41
N LEU A 318 18.91 -6.98 30.71
CA LEU A 318 19.05 -5.67 31.33
C LEU A 318 18.85 -5.68 32.86
N GLY A 319 18.34 -6.79 33.43
CA GLY A 319 17.94 -6.83 34.84
C GLY A 319 16.71 -5.96 35.15
N GLU A 320 15.81 -5.79 34.19
CA GLU A 320 14.59 -4.97 34.36
C GLU A 320 13.48 -5.78 35.03
N GLY A 321 13.27 -5.56 36.33
CA GLY A 321 12.23 -6.25 37.09
C GLY A 321 12.57 -7.70 37.46
N VAL A 322 13.75 -8.17 37.06
CA VAL A 322 14.32 -9.48 37.36
C VAL A 322 15.80 -9.33 37.67
N GLU A 323 16.38 -10.31 38.36
CA GLU A 323 17.84 -10.41 38.47
C GLU A 323 18.44 -10.59 37.07
N GLN A 324 19.45 -9.77 36.75
CA GLN A 324 20.09 -9.82 35.44
C GLN A 324 20.71 -11.20 35.20
N SER A 325 20.39 -11.81 34.07
CA SER A 325 21.09 -12.99 33.62
C SER A 325 21.11 -13.15 32.10
N PHE A 326 22.32 -13.08 31.55
CA PHE A 326 22.57 -13.34 30.15
C PHE A 326 22.31 -14.82 29.76
N ALA A 327 22.45 -15.77 30.69
CA ALA A 327 22.18 -17.17 30.36
C ALA A 327 20.70 -17.41 30.07
N GLU A 328 19.82 -16.88 30.91
CA GLU A 328 18.36 -16.91 30.78
C GLU A 328 17.91 -16.15 29.53
N ALA A 329 18.45 -14.94 29.32
CA ALA A 329 18.19 -14.15 28.11
C ALA A 329 18.52 -14.94 26.83
N ALA A 330 19.68 -15.57 26.78
CA ALA A 330 20.08 -16.38 25.62
C ALA A 330 19.17 -17.59 25.37
N ILE A 331 18.71 -18.26 26.44
CA ILE A 331 17.74 -19.36 26.31
C ILE A 331 16.44 -18.86 25.67
N LEU A 332 15.95 -17.70 26.11
CA LEU A 332 14.72 -17.09 25.61
C LEU A 332 14.86 -16.63 24.16
N TYR A 333 15.94 -15.91 23.81
CA TYR A 333 16.20 -15.53 22.43
C TYR A 333 16.36 -16.73 21.51
N ARG A 334 16.97 -17.83 21.97
CA ARG A 334 17.08 -19.05 21.17
C ARG A 334 15.72 -19.70 20.93
N LYS A 335 14.79 -19.62 21.88
CA LYS A 335 13.41 -20.08 21.68
C LYS A 335 12.67 -19.18 20.68
N ALA A 336 12.81 -17.86 20.78
CA ALA A 336 12.19 -16.92 19.83
C ALA A 336 12.76 -17.06 18.40
N ALA A 337 14.08 -17.19 18.26
CA ALA A 337 14.75 -17.36 16.97
C ALA A 337 14.33 -18.65 16.23
N LYS A 338 14.03 -19.73 16.96
CA LYS A 338 13.47 -20.97 16.37
C LYS A 338 12.08 -20.78 15.76
N GLN A 339 11.35 -19.75 16.20
CA GLN A 339 10.04 -19.38 15.68
C GLN A 339 10.13 -18.33 14.55
N ARG A 340 11.32 -18.14 13.96
CA ARG A 340 11.58 -17.17 12.88
C ARG A 340 11.32 -15.71 13.27
N HIS A 341 11.44 -15.37 14.56
CA HIS A 341 11.40 -13.97 15.00
C HIS A 341 12.60 -13.20 14.45
N ALA A 342 12.39 -11.99 13.94
CA ALA A 342 13.41 -11.22 13.21
C ALA A 342 14.53 -10.66 14.11
N VAL A 343 14.20 -10.24 15.34
CA VAL A 343 15.15 -9.53 16.23
C VAL A 343 15.97 -10.49 17.11
N ALA A 344 15.39 -11.63 17.50
CA ALA A 344 16.03 -12.56 18.44
C ALA A 344 17.35 -13.17 17.94
N PRO A 345 17.50 -13.55 16.65
CA PRO A 345 18.79 -13.99 16.11
C PRO A 345 19.86 -12.90 16.20
N TYR A 346 19.52 -11.63 15.96
CA TYR A 346 20.47 -10.52 16.08
C TYR A 346 20.99 -10.37 17.52
N LYS A 347 20.08 -10.41 18.52
CA LYS A 347 20.44 -10.40 19.94
C LYS A 347 21.38 -11.56 20.31
N LEU A 348 21.09 -12.78 19.85
CA LEU A 348 22.00 -13.92 20.05
C LEU A 348 23.37 -13.72 19.40
N GLY A 349 23.41 -13.14 18.19
CA GLY A 349 24.66 -12.79 17.52
C GLY A 349 25.53 -11.89 18.39
N LEU A 350 24.96 -10.83 18.95
CA LEU A 350 25.65 -9.92 19.87
C LEU A 350 26.17 -10.63 21.12
N MET A 351 25.38 -11.53 21.70
CA MET A 351 25.80 -12.30 22.88
C MET A 351 26.97 -13.24 22.58
N TYR A 352 26.99 -13.88 21.41
CA TYR A 352 28.13 -14.70 20.96
C TYR A 352 29.35 -13.88 20.56
N GLU A 353 29.17 -12.68 20.03
CA GLU A 353 30.28 -11.79 19.72
C GLU A 353 31.01 -11.34 21.00
N HIS A 354 30.25 -10.94 22.03
CA HIS A 354 30.80 -10.34 23.25
C HIS A 354 31.01 -11.34 24.41
N GLY A 355 30.50 -12.56 24.29
CA GLY A 355 30.58 -13.57 25.35
C GLY A 355 29.63 -13.31 26.53
N TYR A 356 28.40 -12.87 26.23
CA TYR A 356 27.37 -12.66 27.26
C TYR A 356 26.61 -13.96 27.55
N GLY A 357 26.76 -14.47 28.77
CA GLY A 357 26.10 -15.72 29.24
C GLY A 357 26.82 -17.01 28.82
N PHE A 358 27.86 -16.91 28.01
CA PHE A 358 28.74 -18.01 27.58
C PHE A 358 30.05 -17.44 27.01
N ALA A 359 31.03 -18.31 26.73
CA ALA A 359 32.27 -17.87 26.07
C ALA A 359 31.98 -17.28 24.68
N ALA A 360 32.68 -16.20 24.34
CA ALA A 360 32.58 -15.59 23.01
C ALA A 360 32.92 -16.62 21.91
N ASP A 361 32.13 -16.61 20.85
CA ASP A 361 32.28 -17.47 19.68
C ASP A 361 31.84 -16.72 18.43
N ILE A 362 32.81 -16.11 17.75
CA ILE A 362 32.58 -15.32 16.53
C ILE A 362 31.94 -16.16 15.42
N LYS A 363 32.24 -17.46 15.31
CA LYS A 363 31.63 -18.31 14.28
C LYS A 363 30.14 -18.51 14.55
N MET A 364 29.77 -18.70 15.81
CA MET A 364 28.36 -18.74 16.21
C MET A 364 27.68 -17.39 16.07
N ALA A 365 28.36 -16.28 16.41
CA ALA A 365 27.84 -14.93 16.22
C ALA A 365 27.47 -14.67 14.75
N MET A 366 28.40 -14.96 13.82
CA MET A 366 28.15 -14.83 12.38
C MET A 366 26.97 -15.69 11.93
N ARG A 367 26.84 -16.94 12.40
CA ARG A 367 25.68 -17.80 12.05
C ARG A 367 24.34 -17.16 12.45
N TRP A 368 24.27 -16.58 13.64
CA TRP A 368 23.06 -15.91 14.10
C TRP A 368 22.79 -14.61 13.36
N TYR A 369 23.83 -13.84 13.02
CA TYR A 369 23.67 -12.66 12.16
C TYR A 369 23.22 -13.00 10.74
N TYR A 370 23.70 -14.09 10.14
CA TYR A 370 23.20 -14.56 8.84
C TYR A 370 21.69 -14.84 8.89
N GLN A 371 21.24 -15.49 9.96
CA GLN A 371 19.81 -15.75 10.15
C GLN A 371 19.01 -14.45 10.33
N ALA A 372 19.53 -13.47 11.07
CA ALA A 372 18.88 -12.16 11.20
C ALA A 372 18.82 -11.40 9.86
N ALA A 373 19.93 -11.36 9.12
CA ALA A 373 20.04 -10.64 7.85
C ALA A 373 19.13 -11.25 6.76
N SER A 374 18.91 -12.57 6.77
CA SER A 374 17.93 -13.21 5.87
C SER A 374 16.47 -12.77 6.11
N HIS A 375 16.21 -12.02 7.19
CA HIS A 375 14.92 -11.39 7.50
C HIS A 375 15.03 -9.85 7.46
N PHE A 376 15.87 -9.32 6.56
CA PHE A 376 16.05 -7.87 6.32
C PHE A 376 16.51 -7.06 7.53
N ASN A 377 17.19 -7.69 8.49
CA ASN A 377 17.80 -6.95 9.61
C ASN A 377 19.12 -6.29 9.16
N GLU A 378 19.07 -4.97 8.92
CA GLU A 378 20.21 -4.18 8.44
C GLU A 378 21.39 -4.13 9.43
N ASP A 379 21.10 -4.06 10.73
CA ASP A 379 22.13 -4.05 11.77
C ASP A 379 22.94 -5.37 11.77
N ALA A 380 22.26 -6.49 11.60
CA ALA A 380 22.90 -7.79 11.48
C ALA A 380 23.76 -7.89 10.21
N GLN A 381 23.29 -7.33 9.09
CA GLN A 381 24.06 -7.28 7.85
C GLN A 381 25.33 -6.44 8.02
N LYS A 382 25.22 -5.26 8.65
CA LYS A 382 26.37 -4.42 8.97
C LYS A 382 27.39 -5.13 9.86
N ARG A 383 26.93 -5.83 10.91
CA ARG A 383 27.81 -6.62 11.79
C ARG A 383 28.51 -7.76 11.05
N LEU A 384 27.83 -8.44 10.13
CA LEU A 384 28.47 -9.47 9.28
C LEU A 384 29.61 -8.88 8.45
N ASP A 385 29.41 -7.71 7.86
CA ASP A 385 30.41 -7.08 7.00
C ASP A 385 31.59 -6.52 7.80
N GLU A 386 31.38 -6.11 9.05
CA GLU A 386 32.44 -5.76 10.00
C GLU A 386 33.27 -7.00 10.40
N LEU A 387 32.64 -8.13 10.72
CA LEU A 387 33.31 -9.35 11.17
C LEU A 387 34.03 -10.14 10.06
N ARG A 388 33.76 -9.82 8.79
CA ARG A 388 34.42 -10.42 7.62
C ARG A 388 35.72 -9.71 7.22
N LYS A 389 35.96 -8.50 7.72
CA LYS A 389 37.19 -7.74 7.52
C LYS A 389 38.24 -8.17 8.53
#